data_AF-A0AAU9J169-F1
#
_entry.id   AF-A0AAU9J169-F1
#
_cell.length_a   1.000
_cell.length_b   1.000
_cell.length_c   1.000
_cell.angle_alpha   90.00
_cell.angle_beta   90.00
_cell.angle_gamma   90.00
#
_symmetry.space_group_name_H-M   'P 1'
#
loop_
_entity.id
_entity.type
_entity.pdbx_description
1 polymer ?
#
loop_
_entity_poly.entity_id
_entity_poly.type
_entity_poly.pdbx_seq_one_letter_code
_entity_poly.pdbx_strand_id
1 'polypeptide(L)'
;MLSEDQFFEAKSFLQVYKDAHHCLEQAARKQAVFDKYKEFYGKVKEGQDGKELTFDNNGNLQMAANFRSNYFLRLGKFMQSNVNPKLDSIPKNYEDLSAHLAGIIEDLKKKIIATKSKP
;
A
#
# COMPACT_ATOMS: atom_id res chain seq x y z
N MET A 1 48.64 -10.64 9.54
CA MET A 1 48.30 -9.51 8.65
C MET A 1 47.76 -10.13 7.38
N LEU A 2 46.58 -9.71 6.90
CA LEU A 2 46.01 -10.25 5.66
C LEU A 2 46.86 -9.77 4.46
N SER A 3 47.00 -10.62 3.43
CA SER A 3 47.70 -10.23 2.19
C SER A 3 46.84 -9.26 1.36
N GLU A 4 47.48 -8.52 0.45
CA GLU A 4 46.75 -7.63 -0.47
C GLU A 4 45.72 -8.38 -1.33
N ASP A 5 46.05 -9.61 -1.75
CA ASP A 5 45.12 -10.47 -2.49
C ASP A 5 43.88 -10.82 -1.66
N GLN A 6 44.06 -11.15 -0.38
CA GLN A 6 42.94 -11.41 0.53
C GLN A 6 42.07 -10.17 0.74
N PHE A 7 42.66 -8.97 0.77
CA PHE A 7 41.91 -7.72 0.81
C PHE A 7 41.15 -7.44 -0.49
N PHE A 8 41.77 -7.73 -1.64
CA PHE A 8 41.16 -7.53 -2.96
C PHE A 8 39.97 -8.48 -3.17
N GLU A 9 40.13 -9.76 -2.82
CA GLU A 9 39.07 -10.76 -2.88
C GLU A 9 37.90 -10.38 -1.96
N ALA A 10 38.19 -9.96 -0.72
CA ALA A 10 37.14 -9.54 0.22
C ALA A 10 36.36 -8.32 -0.30
N LYS A 11 37.03 -7.31 -0.86
CA LYS A 11 36.36 -6.14 -1.46
C LYS A 11 35.49 -6.54 -2.65
N SER A 12 36.02 -7.38 -3.53
CA SER A 12 35.31 -7.87 -4.71
C SER A 12 34.05 -8.65 -4.30
N PHE A 13 34.18 -9.53 -3.30
CA PHE A 13 33.04 -10.26 -2.74
C PHE A 13 31.99 -9.32 -2.14
N LEU A 14 32.41 -8.34 -1.32
CA LEU A 14 31.48 -7.39 -0.71
C LEU A 14 30.72 -6.55 -1.74
N GLN A 15 31.39 -6.17 -2.83
CA GLN A 15 30.77 -5.44 -3.93
C GLN A 15 29.72 -6.30 -4.64
N VAL A 16 30.07 -7.53 -5.02
CA VAL A 16 29.12 -8.47 -5.65
C VAL A 16 27.95 -8.78 -4.73
N TYR A 17 28.20 -9.00 -3.43
CA TYR A 17 27.16 -9.23 -2.45
C TYR A 17 26.21 -8.03 -2.33
N LYS A 18 26.75 -6.80 -2.28
CA LYS A 18 25.95 -5.57 -2.24
C LYS A 18 25.07 -5.44 -3.48
N ASP A 19 25.60 -5.71 -4.66
CA ASP A 19 24.86 -5.61 -5.92
C ASP A 19 23.76 -6.69 -6.00
N ALA A 20 24.06 -7.92 -5.56
CA ALA A 20 23.07 -9.00 -5.46
C ALA A 20 21.96 -8.66 -4.46
N HIS A 21 22.30 -8.13 -3.28
CA HIS A 21 21.34 -7.69 -2.28
C HIS A 21 20.42 -6.60 -2.83
N HIS A 22 20.99 -5.61 -3.52
CA HIS A 22 20.21 -4.55 -4.15
C HIS A 22 19.25 -5.09 -5.22
N CYS A 23 19.71 -6.05 -6.04
CA CYS A 23 18.87 -6.73 -7.02
C CYS A 23 17.69 -7.47 -6.36
N LEU A 24 17.95 -8.20 -5.27
CA LEU A 24 16.90 -8.88 -4.50
C LEU A 24 15.88 -7.90 -3.91
N GLU A 25 16.32 -6.77 -3.35
CA GLU A 25 15.42 -5.72 -2.87
C GLU A 25 14.53 -5.17 -3.99
N GLN A 26 15.11 -4.89 -5.16
CA GLN A 26 14.35 -4.41 -6.30
C GLN A 26 13.34 -5.47 -6.79
N ALA A 27 13.75 -6.73 -6.87
CA ALA A 27 12.88 -7.84 -7.26
C ALA A 27 11.71 -8.00 -6.28
N ALA A 28 11.99 -7.99 -4.98
CA ALA A 28 10.97 -8.05 -3.94
C ALA A 28 9.99 -6.86 -4.03
N ARG A 29 10.48 -5.65 -4.26
CA ARG A 29 9.63 -4.46 -4.46
C ARG A 29 8.75 -4.60 -5.70
N LYS A 30 9.31 -5.04 -6.83
CA LYS A 30 8.54 -5.28 -8.08
C LYS A 30 7.46 -6.33 -7.86
N GLN A 31 7.79 -7.43 -7.19
CA GLN A 31 6.82 -8.49 -6.87
C GLN A 31 5.70 -7.96 -5.97
N ALA A 32 6.03 -7.23 -4.90
CA ALA A 32 5.03 -6.64 -4.02
C ALA A 32 4.10 -5.65 -4.75
N VAL A 33 4.64 -4.88 -5.69
CA VAL A 33 3.83 -3.98 -6.55
C VAL A 33 2.92 -4.79 -7.48
N PHE A 34 3.45 -5.83 -8.12
CA PHE A 34 2.67 -6.73 -8.97
C PHE A 34 1.54 -7.40 -8.20
N ASP A 35 1.81 -7.92 -7.01
CA ASP A 35 0.80 -8.56 -6.16
C ASP A 35 -0.32 -7.59 -5.76
N LYS A 36 0.03 -6.34 -5.43
CA LYS A 36 -0.95 -5.28 -5.16
C LYS A 36 -1.84 -4.99 -6.37
N TYR A 37 -1.25 -4.87 -7.57
CA TYR A 37 -2.03 -4.67 -8.79
C TYR A 37 -2.94 -5.86 -9.07
N LYS A 38 -2.42 -7.08 -8.91
CA LYS A 38 -3.19 -8.32 -9.09
C LYS A 38 -4.40 -8.37 -8.15
N GLU A 39 -4.22 -8.02 -6.87
CA GLU A 39 -5.31 -7.94 -5.91
C GLU A 39 -6.34 -6.87 -6.30
N PHE A 40 -5.87 -5.68 -6.67
CA PHE A 40 -6.73 -4.59 -7.13
C PHE A 40 -7.58 -5.00 -8.34
N TYR A 41 -6.95 -5.59 -9.37
CA TYR A 41 -7.67 -6.10 -10.55
C TYR A 41 -8.67 -7.19 -10.19
N GLY A 42 -8.33 -8.06 -9.24
CA GLY A 42 -9.28 -9.05 -8.69
C GLY A 42 -10.53 -8.38 -8.12
N LYS A 43 -10.37 -7.32 -7.31
CA LYS A 43 -11.49 -6.57 -6.73
C LYS A 43 -12.32 -5.79 -7.74
N VAL A 44 -11.68 -5.24 -8.78
CA VAL A 44 -12.39 -4.61 -9.90
C VAL A 44 -13.22 -5.65 -10.65
N LYS A 45 -12.65 -6.81 -10.96
CA LYS A 45 -13.34 -7.89 -11.67
C LYS A 45 -14.52 -8.43 -10.85
N GLU A 46 -14.33 -8.73 -9.56
CA GLU A 46 -15.41 -9.11 -8.64
C GLU A 46 -16.56 -8.07 -8.67
N GLY A 47 -16.21 -6.78 -8.71
CA GLY A 47 -17.17 -5.70 -8.83
C GLY A 47 -17.93 -5.65 -10.15
N GLN A 48 -17.22 -5.90 -11.25
CA GLN A 48 -17.82 -5.93 -12.58
C GLN A 48 -18.77 -7.14 -12.73
N ASP A 49 -18.33 -8.32 -12.30
CA ASP A 49 -19.15 -9.55 -12.31
C ASP A 49 -20.40 -9.38 -11.44
N GLY A 50 -20.27 -8.69 -10.30
CA GLY A 50 -21.38 -8.32 -9.41
C GLY A 50 -22.27 -7.17 -9.91
N LYS A 51 -21.99 -6.59 -11.09
CA LYS A 51 -22.66 -5.39 -11.63
C LYS A 51 -22.64 -4.21 -10.66
N GLU A 52 -21.60 -4.11 -9.85
CA GLU A 52 -21.34 -3.01 -8.92
C GLU A 52 -20.39 -1.96 -9.53
N LEU A 53 -19.54 -2.37 -10.47
CA LEU A 53 -18.66 -1.49 -11.25
C LEU A 53 -18.90 -1.68 -12.75
N THR A 54 -18.70 -0.62 -13.53
CA THR A 54 -18.72 -0.67 -15.00
C THR A 54 -17.55 0.12 -15.57
N PHE A 55 -17.26 -0.05 -16.85
CA PHE A 55 -16.36 0.83 -17.58
C PHE A 55 -17.17 1.67 -18.56
N ASP A 56 -16.86 2.95 -18.65
CA ASP A 56 -17.41 3.79 -19.71
C ASP A 56 -16.72 3.51 -21.05
N ASN A 57 -17.22 4.16 -22.12
CA ASN A 57 -16.68 4.00 -23.47
C ASN A 57 -15.22 4.46 -23.61
N ASN A 58 -14.70 5.21 -22.64
CA ASN A 58 -13.30 5.67 -22.60
C ASN A 58 -12.41 4.76 -21.75
N GLY A 59 -12.97 3.68 -21.19
CA GLY A 59 -12.25 2.75 -20.32
C GLY A 59 -12.07 3.25 -18.89
N ASN A 60 -12.78 4.30 -18.47
CA ASN A 60 -12.74 4.74 -17.08
C ASN A 60 -13.68 3.90 -16.22
N LEU A 61 -13.22 3.57 -15.02
CA LEU A 61 -14.02 2.84 -14.03
C LEU A 61 -15.12 3.75 -13.46
N GLN A 62 -16.37 3.31 -13.56
CA GLN A 62 -17.54 4.00 -13.02
C GLN A 62 -18.33 3.11 -12.05
N MET A 63 -19.02 3.74 -11.10
CA MET A 63 -19.94 3.04 -10.20
C MET A 63 -21.19 2.63 -10.98
N ALA A 64 -21.58 1.36 -10.85
CA ALA A 64 -22.83 0.88 -11.43
C ALA A 64 -24.03 1.24 -10.54
N ALA A 65 -25.24 1.17 -11.11
CA ALA A 65 -26.48 1.44 -10.38
C ALA A 65 -26.72 0.53 -9.15
N ASN A 66 -26.09 -0.66 -9.10
CA ASN A 66 -26.22 -1.62 -8.01
C ASN A 66 -25.02 -1.64 -7.04
N PHE A 67 -24.25 -0.55 -6.97
CA PHE A 67 -23.12 -0.43 -6.04
C PHE A 67 -23.60 -0.43 -4.58
N ARG A 68 -23.56 -1.59 -3.92
CA ARG A 68 -24.18 -1.80 -2.60
C ARG A 68 -23.26 -2.47 -1.59
N SER A 69 -22.26 -3.22 -2.03
CA SER A 69 -21.51 -4.10 -1.13
C SER A 69 -20.04 -4.36 -1.49
N ASN A 70 -19.58 -3.89 -2.65
CA ASN A 70 -18.22 -4.09 -3.13
C ASN A 70 -17.18 -3.53 -2.14
N TYR A 71 -16.01 -4.18 -2.10
CA TYR A 71 -14.78 -3.70 -1.48
C TYR A 71 -14.60 -2.17 -1.54
N PHE A 72 -14.75 -1.55 -2.73
CA PHE A 72 -14.54 -0.10 -2.89
C PHE A 72 -15.57 0.75 -2.14
N LEU A 73 -16.83 0.30 -2.04
CA LEU A 73 -17.85 1.02 -1.24
C LEU A 73 -17.49 0.96 0.24
N ARG A 74 -17.07 -0.22 0.72
CA ARG A 74 -16.66 -0.41 2.12
C ARG A 74 -15.42 0.42 2.43
N LEU A 75 -14.46 0.47 1.51
CA LEU A 75 -13.27 1.30 1.62
C LEU A 75 -13.64 2.78 1.66
N GLY A 76 -14.51 3.26 0.76
CA GLY A 76 -14.99 4.64 0.76
C GLY A 76 -15.71 5.02 2.05
N LYS A 77 -16.63 4.17 2.54
CA LYS A 77 -17.29 4.36 3.84
C LYS A 77 -16.29 4.39 4.99
N PHE A 78 -15.32 3.47 5.00
CA PHE A 78 -14.27 3.45 6.01
C PHE A 78 -13.48 4.76 6.02
N MET A 79 -13.06 5.24 4.84
CA MET A 79 -12.32 6.51 4.70
C MET A 79 -13.16 7.69 5.20
N GLN A 80 -14.42 7.80 4.78
CA GLN A 80 -15.32 8.86 5.21
C GLN A 80 -15.57 8.85 6.73
N SER A 81 -15.72 7.67 7.34
CA SER A 81 -16.04 7.58 8.76
C SER A 81 -14.82 7.64 9.68
N ASN A 82 -13.62 7.25 9.22
CA ASN A 82 -12.46 7.06 10.09
C ASN A 82 -11.24 7.90 9.73
N VAL A 83 -11.11 8.32 8.46
CA VAL A 83 -9.93 9.04 7.96
C VAL A 83 -10.26 10.50 7.72
N ASN A 84 -11.28 10.80 6.92
CA ASN A 84 -11.66 12.18 6.58
C ASN A 84 -11.89 13.07 7.81
N PRO A 85 -12.61 12.65 8.87
CA PRO A 85 -12.85 13.50 10.02
C PRO A 85 -11.56 13.87 10.77
N LYS A 86 -10.53 13.02 10.66
CA LYS A 86 -9.21 13.27 11.25
C LYS A 86 -8.31 14.12 10.35
N LEU A 87 -8.50 14.03 9.04
CA LEU A 87 -7.85 14.91 8.07
C LEU A 87 -8.40 16.34 8.17
N ASP A 88 -9.70 16.48 8.40
CA ASP A 88 -10.36 17.78 8.57
C ASP A 88 -9.91 18.50 9.87
N SER A 89 -9.40 17.75 10.85
CA SER A 89 -8.80 18.30 12.07
C SER A 89 -7.32 18.66 11.95
N ILE A 90 -6.70 18.48 10.79
CA ILE A 90 -5.28 18.80 10.59
C ILE A 90 -5.10 20.33 10.63
N PRO A 91 -4.21 20.86 11.49
CA PRO A 91 -3.86 22.27 11.48
C PRO A 91 -3.33 22.68 10.10
N LYS A 92 -3.71 23.86 9.60
CA LYS A 92 -3.17 24.39 8.32
C LYS A 92 -1.68 24.73 8.37
N ASN A 93 -1.02 24.59 9.53
CA ASN A 93 0.43 24.77 9.63
C ASN A 93 1.14 23.50 9.12
N TYR A 94 2.24 23.71 8.40
CA TYR A 94 3.01 22.59 7.83
C TYR A 94 3.92 21.92 8.86
N GLU A 95 4.29 22.63 9.93
CA GLU A 95 5.23 22.15 10.93
C GLU A 95 4.67 20.98 11.76
N ASP A 96 3.36 20.99 12.07
CA ASP A 96 2.72 19.92 12.87
C ASP A 96 2.00 18.85 12.01
N LEU A 97 1.99 19.01 10.68
CA LEU A 97 1.31 18.13 9.75
C LEU A 97 1.83 16.69 9.83
N SER A 98 3.16 16.52 9.86
CA SER A 98 3.81 15.21 9.92
C SER A 98 3.45 14.46 11.22
N ALA A 99 3.50 15.15 12.36
CA ALA A 99 3.15 14.58 13.66
C ALA A 99 1.66 14.19 13.75
N HIS A 100 0.77 15.03 13.20
CA HIS A 100 -0.66 14.72 13.11
C HIS A 100 -0.94 13.51 12.22
N LEU A 101 -0.34 13.44 11.03
CA LEU A 101 -0.49 12.30 10.13
C LEU A 101 0.04 11.01 10.76
N ALA A 102 1.18 11.06 11.46
CA ALA A 102 1.70 9.93 12.22
C ALA A 102 0.72 9.46 13.30
N GLY A 103 0.11 10.39 14.05
CA GLY A 103 -0.92 10.07 15.04
C GLY A 103 -2.16 9.41 14.44
N ILE A 104 -2.63 9.90 13.28
CA ILE A 104 -3.75 9.30 12.54
C ILE A 104 -3.41 7.86 12.12
N ILE A 105 -2.20 7.65 11.59
CA ILE A 105 -1.72 6.32 11.17
C ILE A 105 -1.70 5.36 12.35
N GLU A 106 -1.15 5.76 13.50
CA GLU A 106 -1.07 4.90 14.67
C GLU A 106 -2.45 4.56 15.25
N ASP A 107 -3.39 5.51 15.28
CA ASP A 107 -4.77 5.21 15.71
C ASP A 107 -5.46 4.23 14.74
N LEU A 108 -5.26 4.40 13.43
CA LEU A 108 -5.80 3.47 12.43
C LEU A 108 -5.20 2.07 12.56
N LYS A 109 -3.89 1.95 12.79
CA LYS A 109 -3.24 0.64 13.05
C LYS A 109 -3.86 -0.04 14.27
N LYS A 110 -4.05 0.68 15.38
CA LYS A 110 -4.69 0.16 16.59
C LYS A 110 -6.10 -0.34 16.31
N LYS A 111 -6.92 0.44 15.60
CA LYS A 111 -8.27 0.03 15.19
C LYS A 111 -8.26 -1.22 14.31
N ILE A 112 -7.36 -1.31 13.34
CA ILE A 112 -7.24 -2.49 12.46
C ILE A 112 -6.92 -3.75 13.27
N ILE A 113 -5.95 -3.66 14.19
CA ILE A 113 -5.59 -4.77 15.08
C ILE A 113 -6.81 -5.21 15.89
N ALA A 114 -7.47 -4.27 16.58
CA ALA A 114 -8.65 -4.57 17.40
C ALA A 114 -9.80 -5.21 16.60
N THR A 115 -9.93 -4.88 15.31
CA THR A 115 -10.98 -5.43 14.44
C THR A 115 -10.64 -6.84 13.95
N LYS A 116 -9.35 -7.16 13.73
CA LYS A 116 -8.90 -8.52 13.40
C LYS A 116 -8.96 -9.49 14.58
N SER A 117 -8.92 -8.97 15.81
CA SER A 117 -8.98 -9.76 17.04
C SER A 117 -10.39 -10.12 17.50
N LYS A 118 -11.44 -9.60 16.85
CA LYS A 118 -12.83 -9.98 17.16
C LYS A 118 -13.18 -11.27 16.39
N PRO A 119 -13.67 -12.32 17.08
CA PRO A 119 -14.03 -13.60 16.48
C PRO A 119 -15.22 -13.48 15.52
#